data_AF-A0A5C5V7D7-F1
#
_entry.id   AF-A0A5C5V7D7-F1
#
_cell.length_a   1.000
_cell.length_b   1.000
_cell.length_c   1.000
_cell.angle_alpha   90.00
_cell.angle_beta   90.00
_cell.angle_gamma   90.00
#
_symmetry.space_group_name_H-M   'P 1'
#
loop_
_entity.id
_entity.type
_entity.pdbx_description
1 polymer ?
#
loop_
_entity_poly.entity_id
_entity_poly.type
_entity_poly.pdbx_seq_one_letter_code
_entity_poly.pdbx_strand_id
1 'polypeptide(L)' 'MLSDDEAVRLWRKLFRGQAVTLLTLTEAEAVLKSMRAGSDALKTLSRDLERRRSILGASP' A
#
# COMPACT_ATOMS: atom_id res chain seq x y z
N MET A 1 13.97 9.42 5.83
CA MET A 1 12.51 9.64 5.84
C MET A 1 12.07 9.77 4.39
N LEU A 2 11.25 8.86 3.87
CA LEU A 2 10.81 8.90 2.47
C LEU A 2 9.86 10.09 2.25
N SER A 3 10.00 10.80 1.13
CA SER A 3 9.00 11.80 0.73
C SER A 3 7.71 11.14 0.25
N ASP A 4 6.61 11.90 0.21
CA ASP A 4 5.31 11.39 -0.27
C ASP A 4 5.40 10.89 -1.73
N ASP A 5 6.17 11.58 -2.57
CA ASP A 5 6.38 11.18 -3.97
C ASP A 5 7.17 9.87 -4.09
N GLU A 6 8.19 9.70 -3.25
CA GLU A 6 8.97 8.47 -3.23
C GLU A 6 8.13 7.27 -2.79
N ALA A 7 7.22 7.48 -1.85
CA ALA A 7 6.30 6.45 -1.39
C ALA A 7 5.25 6.07 -2.43
N VAL A 8 4.64 7.04 -3.11
CA VAL A 8 3.71 6.76 -4.22
C VAL A 8 4.42 6.01 -5.34
N ARG A 9 5.68 6.36 -5.64
CA ARG A 9 6.51 5.64 -6.60
C ARG A 9 6.81 4.21 -6.15
N LEU A 10 7.16 4.01 -4.87
CA LEU A 10 7.42 2.69 -4.31
C LEU A 10 6.16 1.81 -4.35
N TRP A 11 5.01 2.38 -3.96
CA TRP A 11 3.70 1.74 -4.03
C TRP A 11 3.40 1.28 -5.46
N ARG A 12 3.51 2.18 -6.44
CA ARG A 12 3.33 1.81 -7.85
C ARG A 12 4.32 0.73 -8.27
N LYS A 13 5.57 0.77 -7.85
CA LYS A 13 6.57 -0.25 -8.20
C LYS A 13 6.22 -1.63 -7.64
N LEU A 14 5.78 -1.70 -6.38
CA LEU A 14 5.39 -2.96 -5.73
C LEU A 14 4.11 -3.55 -6.34
N PHE A 15 3.18 -2.70 -6.78
CA PHE A 15 1.85 -3.14 -7.21
C PHE A 15 1.61 -3.15 -8.72
N ARG A 16 2.55 -2.64 -9.54
CA ARG A 16 2.38 -2.60 -11.00
C ARG A 16 2.74 -3.94 -11.61
N GLY A 17 1.72 -4.70 -11.99
CA GLY A 17 1.86 -5.96 -12.73
C GLY A 17 2.17 -7.20 -11.89
N GLN A 18 2.30 -7.07 -10.57
CA GLN A 18 2.41 -8.22 -9.67
C GLN A 18 1.02 -8.70 -9.24
N ALA A 19 0.85 -10.02 -9.11
CA ALA A 19 -0.30 -10.61 -8.45
C ALA A 19 -0.33 -10.11 -7.00
N VAL A 20 -1.35 -9.35 -6.66
CA VAL A 20 -1.54 -8.83 -5.30
C VAL A 20 -1.92 -10.02 -4.43
N THR A 21 -1.08 -10.36 -3.46
CA THR A 21 -1.33 -11.39 -2.45
C THR A 21 -1.44 -10.76 -1.06
N LEU A 22 -1.97 -11.49 -0.08
CA LEU A 22 -2.00 -11.03 1.30
C LEU A 22 -0.59 -10.66 1.81
N LEU A 23 0.44 -11.43 1.41
CA LEU A 23 1.84 -11.13 1.74
C LEU A 23 2.28 -9.76 1.21
N THR A 24 2.01 -9.47 -0.07
CA THR A 24 2.36 -8.17 -0.67
C THR A 24 1.61 -6.99 -0.02
N LEU A 25 0.41 -7.22 0.54
CA LEU A 25 -0.31 -6.20 1.29
C LEU A 25 0.32 -5.97 2.67
N THR A 26 0.77 -7.02 3.36
CA THR A 26 1.47 -6.89 4.64
C THR A 26 2.78 -6.12 4.49
N GLU A 27 3.57 -6.39 3.44
CA GLU A 27 4.80 -5.65 3.16
C GLU A 27 4.52 -4.16 2.87
N ALA A 28 3.46 -3.86 2.13
CA ALA A 28 3.09 -2.49 1.85
C ALA A 28 2.55 -1.73 3.08
N GLU A 29 1.88 -2.43 4.00
CA GLU A 29 1.47 -1.84 5.28
C GLU A 29 2.68 -1.46 6.14
N ALA A 30 3.73 -2.30 6.15
CA ALA A 30 4.98 -2.00 6.83
C ALA A 30 5.69 -0.77 6.22
N VAL A 31 5.69 -0.66 4.89
CA VAL A 31 6.20 0.53 4.18
C VAL A 31 5.40 1.77 4.57
N LEU A 32 4.06 1.71 4.57
CA LEU A 32 3.21 2.83 4.98
C LEU A 32 3.44 3.26 6.42
N LYS A 33 3.62 2.32 7.35
CA LYS A 33 3.96 2.61 8.76
C LYS A 33 5.32 3.29 8.93
N SER A 34 6.25 3.03 8.02
CA SER A 34 7.58 3.68 8.01
C SER A 34 7.56 5.11 7.44
N MET A 35 6.47 5.51 6.80
CA MET A 35 6.29 6.86 6.27
C MET A 35 5.79 7.82 7.36
N ARG A 36 6.06 9.12 7.18
CA ARG A 36 5.64 10.15 8.13
C ARG A 36 4.11 10.21 8.19
N ALA A 37 3.55 9.89 9.34
CA ALA A 37 2.11 9.95 9.56
C ALA A 37 1.58 11.38 9.31
N GLY A 38 0.53 11.51 8.51
CA GLY A 38 -0.20 12.76 8.31
C GLY A 38 -0.31 13.25 6.86
N SER A 39 0.38 12.64 5.89
CA SER A 39 0.21 13.04 4.49
C SER A 39 -1.06 12.47 3.86
N ASP A 40 -1.65 13.24 2.94
CA ASP A 40 -2.82 12.80 2.17
C ASP A 40 -2.49 11.63 1.23
N ALA A 41 -1.20 11.51 0.84
CA ALA A 41 -0.69 10.33 0.16
C ALA A 41 -0.88 9.07 1.02
N LEU A 42 -0.49 9.12 2.29
CA LEU A 42 -0.61 8.00 3.22
C LEU A 42 -2.08 7.58 3.42
N LYS A 43 -3.01 8.54 3.55
CA LYS A 43 -4.46 8.27 3.60
C LYS A 43 -5.00 7.62 2.32
N THR A 44 -4.46 7.99 1.17
CA THR A 44 -4.86 7.45 -0.13
C THR A 44 -4.36 6.02 -0.29
N LEU A 45 -3.10 5.77 0.08
CA LEU A 45 -2.50 4.44 0.01
C LEU A 45 -3.13 3.46 1.01
N SER A 46 -3.45 3.89 2.24
CA SER A 46 -4.16 3.05 3.21
C SER A 46 -5.54 2.60 2.71
N ARG A 47 -6.30 3.49 2.07
CA ARG A 47 -7.60 3.15 1.47
C ARG A 47 -7.46 2.16 0.30
N ASP A 48 -6.42 2.31 -0.53
CA ASP A 48 -6.13 1.35 -1.60
C ASP A 48 -5.76 -0.03 -1.02
N LEU A 49 -4.98 -0.06 0.07
CA LEU A 49 -4.61 -1.28 0.78
C LEU A 49 -5.84 -2.03 1.31
N GLU A 50 -6.73 -1.32 2.01
CA GLU A 50 -7.97 -1.90 2.55
C GLU A 50 -8.88 -2.45 1.44
N ARG A 51 -9.00 -1.71 0.33
CA ARG A 51 -9.77 -2.17 -0.84
C ARG A 51 -9.22 -3.48 -1.40
N ARG A 52 -7.90 -3.56 -1.61
CA ARG A 52 -7.25 -4.78 -2.11
C ARG A 52 -7.36 -5.94 -1.12
N ARG A 53 -7.23 -5.66 0.18
CA ARG A 53 -7.43 -6.66 1.24
C ARG A 53 -8.86 -7.20 1.23
N SER A 54 -9.86 -6.34 1.03
CA SER A 54 -11.25 -6.76 0.90
C SER A 54 -11.48 -7.64 -0.33
N ILE A 55 -10.84 -7.34 -1.47
CA ILE A 55 -10.97 -8.17 -2.69
C ILE A 55 -10.36 -9.55 -2.49
N LEU A 56 -9.21 -9.65 -1.82
CA LEU A 56 -8.53 -10.92 -1.55
C LEU A 56 -9.17 -11.71 -0.40
N GLY A 57 -9.65 -11.02 0.63
CA GLY A 57 -10.35 -11.62 1.77
C GLY A 57 -11.81 -11.97 1.50
N ALA A 58 -12.41 -11.39 0.46
CA ALA A 58 -13.72 -11.77 -0.08
C ALA A 58 -13.63 -12.95 -1.06
N SER A 59 -12.55 -13.73 -1.01
CA SER A 59 -12.58 -15.06 -1.59
C SER A 59 -13.71 -15.85 -0.89
N PRO A 60 -14.64 -16.47 -1.63
CA PRO A 60 -15.70 -17.28 -1.05
C PRO A 60 -15.13 -18.44 -0.20
#